data_AF-X1MIS4-F1
#
_entry.id   AF-X1MIS4-F1
#
_cell.length_a   1.000
_cell.length_b   1.000
_cell.length_c   1.000
_cell.angle_alpha   90.00
_cell.angle_beta   90.00
_cell.angle_gamma   90.00
#
_symmetry.space_group_name_H-M   'P 1'
#
loop_
_entity.id
_entity.type
_entity.pdbx_description
1 polymer ?
#
loop_
_entity_poly.entity_id
_entity_poly.type
_entity_poly.pdbx_seq_one_letter_code
_entity_poly.pdbx_strand_id
1 'polypeptide(L)'
;ISEGYYEKYSRSIIGLGEVSPYLFSTEEEYIEACNFARENGFIIEGHLGANYSDRRLDEAACLGVSSCHESINQEEALKKLKRGITLIVREGSAAKNLEDILTNIKSKVKDTRNMVFGTDDLEILDIFSKGHIDNCLRKAVKVGLDPVEAIQMATINAAKHFKLDNMIGSISPGKVADLVLINNLSDFTAEIVIIEGNVIYETGKFRHRLRKAQIPYYLLDSINLKESWNPRTLRLELEKIVKRQ
;
A
#
# COMPACT_ATOMS: atom_id res chain seq x y z
N ILE A 1 -2.37 25.50 4.01
CA ILE A 1 -1.53 24.70 4.94
C ILE A 1 -0.16 25.39 5.01
N SER A 2 0.33 25.82 6.19
CA SER A 2 1.54 26.66 6.28
C SER A 2 2.81 25.87 5.92
N GLU A 3 3.78 26.51 5.26
CA GLU A 3 5.10 25.97 4.85
C GLU A 3 5.80 25.12 5.94
N GLY A 4 5.63 25.45 7.22
CA GLY A 4 6.22 24.69 8.33
C GLY A 4 5.60 23.32 8.64
N TYR A 5 4.43 22.97 8.07
CA TYR A 5 3.82 21.65 8.29
C TYR A 5 4.67 20.54 7.66
N TYR A 6 5.08 20.70 6.41
CA TYR A 6 5.83 19.67 5.68
C TYR A 6 7.30 19.57 6.13
N GLU A 7 7.94 20.68 6.48
CA GLU A 7 9.34 20.67 6.97
C GLU A 7 9.51 19.88 8.27
N LYS A 8 8.54 19.96 9.19
CA LYS A 8 8.60 19.30 10.50
C LYS A 8 8.57 17.77 10.41
N TYR A 9 7.93 17.21 9.38
CA TYR A 9 7.78 15.75 9.20
C TYR A 9 8.71 15.16 8.13
N SER A 10 9.50 15.99 7.45
CA SER A 10 10.40 15.61 6.34
C SER A 10 11.37 14.45 6.64
N ARG A 11 11.74 14.20 7.90
CA ARG A 11 12.69 13.14 8.27
C ARG A 11 12.09 11.74 8.42
N SER A 12 10.76 11.60 8.37
CA SER A 12 10.07 10.30 8.52
C SER A 12 9.08 10.01 7.39
N ILE A 13 9.01 10.90 6.39
CA ILE A 13 8.14 10.78 5.23
C ILE A 13 9.02 10.49 4.01
N ILE A 14 8.66 9.45 3.26
CA ILE A 14 9.38 9.00 2.06
C ILE A 14 8.59 9.26 0.76
N GLY A 15 7.32 9.62 0.88
CA GLY A 15 6.40 9.77 -0.23
C GLY A 15 5.12 10.50 0.12
N LEU A 16 4.46 11.03 -0.91
CA LEU A 16 3.07 11.45 -0.89
C LEU A 16 2.18 10.20 -0.95
N GLY A 17 1.20 10.13 -0.04
CA GLY A 17 0.22 9.05 0.01
C GLY A 17 -0.63 8.96 -1.25
N GLU A 18 -1.46 7.93 -1.34
CA GLU A 18 -2.19 7.56 -2.54
C GLU A 18 -3.00 8.71 -3.17
N VAL A 19 -2.61 9.11 -4.38
CA VAL A 19 -3.25 10.21 -5.11
C VAL A 19 -4.18 9.66 -6.19
N SER A 20 -5.46 10.05 -6.15
CA SER A 20 -6.44 9.62 -7.15
C SER A 20 -6.63 10.65 -8.27
N PRO A 21 -6.58 10.24 -9.56
CA PRO A 21 -6.70 11.17 -10.68
C PRO A 21 -8.06 11.83 -10.90
N TYR A 22 -9.11 11.41 -10.19
CA TYR A 22 -10.37 12.18 -10.19
C TYR A 22 -10.15 13.62 -9.66
N LEU A 23 -9.06 13.84 -8.92
CA LEU A 23 -8.69 15.12 -8.32
C LEU A 23 -7.77 15.97 -9.22
N PHE A 24 -7.11 15.36 -10.22
CA PHE A 24 -6.09 16.05 -11.03
C PHE A 24 -6.63 17.14 -11.97
N SER A 25 -7.92 17.12 -12.30
CA SER A 25 -8.52 18.12 -13.19
C SER A 25 -9.27 19.25 -12.49
N THR A 26 -9.35 19.27 -11.15
CA THR A 26 -10.20 20.23 -10.42
C THR A 26 -9.57 20.86 -9.19
N GLU A 27 -8.41 20.40 -8.72
CA GLU A 27 -7.84 20.85 -7.44
C GLU A 27 -6.35 21.21 -7.59
N GLU A 28 -6.06 22.51 -7.64
CA GLU A 28 -4.69 23.08 -7.69
C GLU A 28 -3.80 22.49 -6.58
N GLU A 29 -4.36 22.23 -5.39
CA GLU A 29 -3.66 21.67 -4.24
C GLU A 29 -3.01 20.31 -4.53
N TYR A 30 -3.61 19.46 -5.35
CA TYR A 30 -3.02 18.15 -5.70
C TYR A 30 -1.85 18.28 -6.66
N ILE A 31 -1.95 19.19 -7.62
CA ILE A 31 -0.85 19.47 -8.54
C ILE A 31 0.32 20.08 -7.78
N GLU A 32 0.04 21.00 -6.85
CA GLU A 32 1.04 21.59 -5.95
C GLU A 32 1.71 20.52 -5.07
N ALA A 33 0.94 19.62 -4.46
CA ALA A 33 1.47 18.52 -3.65
C ALA A 33 2.36 17.56 -4.47
N CYS A 34 1.93 17.19 -5.68
CA CYS A 34 2.72 16.37 -6.60
C CYS A 34 4.01 17.07 -7.04
N ASN A 35 3.94 18.38 -7.36
CA ASN A 35 5.12 19.17 -7.72
C ASN A 35 6.09 19.27 -6.55
N PHE A 36 5.60 19.58 -5.34
CA PHE A 36 6.40 19.59 -4.13
C PHE A 36 7.08 18.23 -3.88
N ALA A 37 6.33 17.13 -4.00
CA ALA A 37 6.86 15.79 -3.82
C ALA A 37 7.98 15.50 -4.82
N ARG A 38 7.76 15.80 -6.10
CA ARG A 38 8.73 15.59 -7.18
C ARG A 38 9.99 16.43 -7.00
N GLU A 39 9.85 17.71 -6.67
CA GLU A 39 10.98 18.64 -6.46
C GLU A 39 11.86 18.24 -5.26
N ASN A 40 11.26 17.58 -4.25
CA ASN A 40 11.97 17.08 -3.08
C ASN A 40 12.38 15.60 -3.20
N GLY A 41 12.16 14.97 -4.36
CA GLY A 41 12.55 13.58 -4.62
C GLY A 41 11.70 12.53 -3.90
N PHE A 42 10.56 12.90 -3.33
CA PHE A 42 9.60 11.99 -2.72
C PHE A 42 8.90 11.11 -3.77
N ILE A 43 8.50 9.92 -3.34
CA ILE A 43 7.64 9.03 -4.11
C ILE A 43 6.22 9.59 -4.15
N ILE A 44 5.49 9.37 -5.25
CA ILE A 44 4.07 9.73 -5.35
C ILE A 44 3.31 8.42 -5.59
N GLU A 45 2.57 7.98 -4.58
CA GLU A 45 1.74 6.78 -4.67
C GLU A 45 0.45 7.08 -5.42
N GLY A 46 -0.05 6.13 -6.22
CA GLY A 46 -1.25 6.33 -7.03
C GLY A 46 -2.44 5.48 -6.60
N HIS A 47 -3.63 6.08 -6.61
CA HIS A 47 -4.92 5.41 -6.54
C HIS A 47 -5.60 5.45 -7.93
N LEU A 48 -4.99 4.74 -8.90
CA LEU A 48 -5.44 4.73 -10.30
C LEU A 48 -6.48 3.61 -10.50
N GLY A 49 -7.72 3.94 -10.17
CA GLY A 49 -8.88 3.02 -10.17
C GLY A 49 -9.04 2.17 -11.43
N ALA A 50 -9.93 1.18 -11.36
CA ALA A 50 -10.25 0.34 -12.50
C ALA A 50 -10.88 1.13 -13.66
N ASN A 51 -10.65 0.67 -14.89
CA ASN A 51 -11.25 1.21 -16.13
C ASN A 51 -10.84 2.66 -16.47
N TYR A 52 -9.66 3.09 -16.01
CA TYR A 52 -9.13 4.39 -16.40
C TYR A 52 -8.75 4.37 -17.88
N SER A 53 -9.05 5.48 -18.57
CA SER A 53 -8.63 5.63 -19.96
C SER A 53 -7.11 5.77 -20.05
N ASP A 54 -6.54 5.40 -21.19
CA ASP A 54 -5.10 5.56 -21.44
C ASP A 54 -4.62 6.99 -21.17
N ARG A 55 -5.41 7.99 -21.60
CA ARG A 55 -5.13 9.40 -21.33
C ARG A 55 -5.03 9.71 -19.83
N ARG A 56 -5.92 9.17 -19.00
CA ARG A 56 -5.88 9.42 -17.54
C ARG A 56 -4.66 8.77 -16.88
N LEU A 57 -4.26 7.60 -17.35
CA LEU A 57 -3.04 6.94 -16.89
C LEU A 57 -1.78 7.72 -17.31
N ASP A 58 -1.79 8.28 -18.53
CA ASP A 58 -0.69 9.13 -19.03
C ASP A 58 -0.60 10.44 -18.25
N GLU A 59 -1.73 11.10 -17.96
CA GLU A 59 -1.79 12.30 -17.12
C GLU A 59 -1.21 12.05 -15.72
N ALA A 60 -1.58 10.93 -15.09
CA ALA A 60 -1.05 10.54 -13.78
C ALA A 60 0.47 10.29 -13.83
N ALA A 61 0.96 9.57 -14.84
CA ALA A 61 2.38 9.32 -15.04
C ALA A 61 3.16 10.63 -15.24
N CYS A 62 2.62 11.58 -16.02
CA CYS A 62 3.22 12.90 -16.23
C CYS A 62 3.31 13.74 -14.95
N LEU A 63 2.35 13.58 -14.03
CA LEU A 63 2.39 14.23 -12.70
C LEU A 63 3.39 13.57 -11.74
N GLY A 64 4.03 12.47 -12.14
CA GLY A 64 5.03 11.77 -11.34
C GLY A 64 4.46 10.64 -10.48
N VAL A 65 3.19 10.25 -10.67
CA VAL A 65 2.64 9.06 -10.01
C VAL A 65 3.46 7.85 -10.40
N SER A 66 3.99 7.17 -9.39
CA SER A 66 5.05 6.17 -9.54
C SER A 66 4.60 4.75 -9.18
N SER A 67 3.45 4.60 -8.54
CA SER A 67 2.88 3.30 -8.19
C SER A 67 1.36 3.26 -8.38
N CYS A 68 0.80 2.05 -8.33
CA CYS A 68 -0.63 1.86 -8.19
C CYS A 68 -0.96 0.47 -7.61
N HIS A 69 -1.89 0.42 -6.66
CA HIS A 69 -2.46 -0.83 -6.12
C HIS A 69 -3.84 -1.21 -6.69
N GLU A 70 -4.49 -0.30 -7.41
CA GLU A 70 -5.87 -0.43 -7.91
C GLU A 70 -6.09 -1.30 -9.16
N SER A 71 -5.10 -2.10 -9.57
CA SER A 71 -5.31 -3.02 -10.70
C SER A 71 -6.19 -4.18 -10.27
N ILE A 72 -7.29 -4.41 -10.98
CA ILE A 72 -8.22 -5.52 -10.67
C ILE A 72 -7.99 -6.77 -11.51
N ASN A 73 -7.22 -6.65 -12.61
CA ASN A 73 -6.93 -7.75 -13.51
C ASN A 73 -5.59 -7.52 -14.23
N GLN A 74 -5.14 -8.53 -14.96
CA GLN A 74 -3.89 -8.50 -15.70
C GLN A 74 -3.85 -7.44 -16.83
N GLU A 75 -4.96 -7.12 -17.47
CA GLU A 75 -4.99 -6.09 -18.54
C GLU A 75 -4.64 -4.70 -17.98
N GLU A 76 -5.29 -4.32 -16.89
CA GLU A 76 -5.05 -3.06 -16.18
C GLU A 76 -3.63 -2.99 -15.62
N ALA A 77 -3.14 -4.09 -15.03
CA ALA A 77 -1.77 -4.20 -14.55
C ALA A 77 -0.76 -3.93 -15.68
N LEU A 78 -0.96 -4.49 -16.87
CA LEU A 78 -0.08 -4.29 -18.01
C LEU A 78 -0.11 -2.86 -18.55
N LYS A 79 -1.27 -2.20 -18.54
CA LYS A 79 -1.37 -0.78 -18.93
C LYS A 79 -0.52 0.12 -18.04
N LYS A 80 -0.50 -0.14 -16.73
CA LYS A 80 0.29 0.61 -15.74
C LYS A 80 1.79 0.28 -15.84
N LEU A 81 2.15 -1.01 -15.93
CA LEU A 81 3.54 -1.45 -16.11
C LEU A 81 4.18 -0.86 -17.37
N LYS A 82 3.45 -0.79 -18.49
CA LYS A 82 3.95 -0.19 -19.75
C LYS A 82 4.30 1.30 -19.62
N ARG A 83 3.75 1.99 -18.63
CA ARG A 83 4.01 3.41 -18.34
C ARG A 83 5.11 3.61 -17.30
N GLY A 84 5.76 2.53 -16.85
CA GLY A 84 6.75 2.57 -15.78
C GLY A 84 6.15 2.73 -14.39
N ILE A 85 4.83 2.66 -14.24
CA ILE A 85 4.16 2.73 -12.93
C ILE A 85 4.37 1.38 -12.22
N THR A 86 4.98 1.41 -11.03
CA THR A 86 5.17 0.23 -10.19
C THR A 86 3.83 -0.38 -9.84
N LEU A 87 3.68 -1.68 -10.09
CA LEU A 87 2.47 -2.39 -9.75
C LEU A 87 2.57 -2.89 -8.31
N ILE A 88 1.71 -2.37 -7.44
CA ILE A 88 1.49 -2.93 -6.10
C ILE A 88 0.41 -3.99 -6.24
N VAL A 89 0.83 -5.26 -6.30
CA VAL A 89 -0.08 -6.40 -6.42
C VAL A 89 -0.74 -6.63 -5.07
N ARG A 90 -2.01 -6.26 -4.96
CA ARG A 90 -2.74 -6.28 -3.70
C ARG A 90 -3.42 -7.60 -3.38
N GLU A 91 -3.39 -7.96 -2.11
CA GLU A 91 -4.17 -9.05 -1.52
C GLU A 91 -4.69 -8.64 -0.14
N GLY A 92 -5.81 -7.91 -0.14
CA GLY A 92 -6.49 -7.40 1.06
C GLY A 92 -7.71 -8.23 1.46
N SER A 93 -8.47 -7.73 2.44
CA SER A 93 -9.71 -8.38 2.89
C SER A 93 -10.86 -8.15 1.90
N ALA A 94 -11.00 -6.92 1.41
CA ALA A 94 -12.02 -6.54 0.43
C ALA A 94 -11.53 -6.76 -1.02
N ALA A 95 -10.31 -6.31 -1.33
CA ALA A 95 -9.76 -6.36 -2.68
C ALA A 95 -8.69 -7.46 -2.83
N LYS A 96 -9.02 -8.52 -3.58
CA LYS A 96 -8.21 -9.74 -3.73
C LYS A 96 -7.86 -9.96 -5.19
N ASN A 97 -6.89 -9.22 -5.72
CA ASN A 97 -6.60 -9.19 -7.16
C ASN A 97 -5.30 -9.92 -7.53
N LEU A 98 -4.56 -10.43 -6.56
CA LEU A 98 -3.26 -11.06 -6.80
C LEU A 98 -3.35 -12.20 -7.80
N GLU A 99 -4.30 -13.12 -7.62
CA GLU A 99 -4.45 -14.29 -8.52
C GLU A 99 -4.86 -13.86 -9.94
N ASP A 100 -5.77 -12.89 -10.07
CA ASP A 100 -6.23 -12.35 -11.36
C ASP A 100 -5.13 -11.62 -12.13
N ILE A 101 -4.17 -11.03 -11.43
CA ILE A 101 -3.02 -10.34 -12.02
C ILE A 101 -1.92 -11.34 -12.38
N LEU A 102 -1.54 -12.21 -11.44
CA LEU A 102 -0.32 -13.01 -11.52
C LEU A 102 -0.48 -14.31 -12.30
N THR A 103 -1.69 -14.83 -12.46
CA THR A 103 -1.90 -16.06 -13.23
C THR A 103 -1.36 -15.91 -14.65
N ASN A 104 -0.41 -16.79 -15.02
CA ASN A 104 0.29 -16.77 -16.31
C ASN A 104 1.01 -15.45 -16.66
N ILE A 105 1.33 -14.59 -15.67
CA ILE A 105 1.92 -13.27 -15.91
C ILE A 105 3.24 -13.34 -16.68
N LYS A 106 4.03 -14.40 -16.50
CA LYS A 106 5.31 -14.62 -17.17
C LYS A 106 5.23 -14.75 -18.69
N SER A 107 4.05 -15.09 -19.22
CA SER A 107 3.81 -15.07 -20.68
C SER A 107 3.80 -13.65 -21.27
N LYS A 108 3.56 -12.63 -20.43
CA LYS A 108 3.42 -11.22 -20.85
C LYS A 108 4.49 -10.31 -20.24
N VAL A 109 4.99 -10.63 -19.05
CA VAL A 109 5.99 -9.86 -18.31
C VAL A 109 7.17 -10.75 -17.96
N LYS A 110 8.32 -10.51 -18.60
CA LYS A 110 9.54 -11.28 -18.34
C LYS A 110 10.26 -10.84 -17.06
N ASP A 111 10.08 -9.59 -16.67
CA ASP A 111 10.83 -8.94 -15.61
C ASP A 111 9.87 -8.36 -14.56
N THR A 112 9.91 -8.92 -13.35
CA THR A 112 9.01 -8.56 -12.25
C THR A 112 9.57 -7.46 -11.36
N ARG A 113 10.72 -6.85 -11.70
CA ARG A 113 11.38 -5.83 -10.87
C ARG A 113 10.54 -4.57 -10.61
N ASN A 114 9.53 -4.30 -11.44
CA ASN A 114 8.58 -3.19 -11.25
C ASN A 114 7.25 -3.63 -10.62
N MET A 115 7.26 -4.75 -9.91
CA MET A 115 6.11 -5.31 -9.20
C MET A 115 6.50 -5.55 -7.74
N VAL A 116 5.60 -5.16 -6.84
CA VAL A 116 5.73 -5.33 -5.38
C VAL A 116 4.43 -5.87 -4.82
N PHE A 117 4.44 -6.41 -3.60
CA PHE A 117 3.19 -6.78 -2.91
C PHE A 117 2.68 -5.64 -2.04
N GLY A 118 1.36 -5.57 -1.89
CA GLY A 118 0.68 -4.75 -0.89
C GLY A 118 -0.54 -5.50 -0.37
N THR A 119 -1.04 -5.11 0.79
CA THR A 119 -2.32 -5.65 1.30
C THR A 119 -3.45 -4.68 1.13
N ASP A 120 -3.15 -3.38 0.99
CA ASP A 120 -4.16 -2.33 1.16
C ASP A 120 -4.83 -2.53 2.54
N ASP A 121 -6.15 -2.47 2.62
CA ASP A 121 -6.90 -2.82 3.83
C ASP A 121 -6.91 -4.33 4.13
N LEU A 122 -6.48 -4.68 5.34
CA LEU A 122 -6.50 -6.04 5.86
C LEU A 122 -7.14 -6.09 7.26
N GLU A 123 -8.18 -6.90 7.40
CA GLU A 123 -8.86 -7.11 8.68
C GLU A 123 -8.03 -7.99 9.62
N ILE A 124 -8.15 -7.76 10.93
CA ILE A 124 -7.41 -8.51 11.96
C ILE A 124 -7.66 -10.03 11.87
N LEU A 125 -8.91 -10.44 11.58
CA LEU A 125 -9.26 -11.85 11.43
C LEU A 125 -8.57 -12.48 10.22
N ASP A 126 -8.41 -11.72 9.14
CA ASP A 126 -7.70 -12.16 7.95
C ASP A 126 -6.19 -12.22 8.18
N ILE A 127 -5.59 -11.26 8.89
CA ILE A 127 -4.19 -11.33 9.33
C ILE A 127 -3.96 -12.62 10.12
N PHE A 128 -4.83 -12.91 11.09
CA PHE A 128 -4.66 -14.08 11.96
C PHE A 128 -4.84 -15.41 11.23
N SER A 129 -5.79 -15.49 10.30
CA SER A 129 -6.15 -16.75 9.63
C SER A 129 -5.37 -17.01 8.33
N LYS A 130 -4.98 -15.95 7.61
CA LYS A 130 -4.38 -16.04 6.28
C LYS A 130 -2.94 -15.51 6.22
N GLY A 131 -2.52 -14.69 7.18
CA GLY A 131 -1.23 -14.00 7.14
C GLY A 131 -1.31 -12.64 6.43
N HIS A 132 -0.15 -12.06 6.14
CA HIS A 132 0.03 -10.74 5.56
C HIS A 132 0.77 -10.84 4.21
N ILE A 133 2.00 -10.32 4.08
CA ILE A 133 2.79 -10.46 2.84
C ILE A 133 3.20 -11.93 2.60
N ASP A 134 3.31 -12.76 3.65
CA ASP A 134 3.52 -14.21 3.52
C ASP A 134 2.35 -14.89 2.78
N ASN A 135 1.11 -14.41 2.96
CA ASN A 135 -0.04 -14.87 2.16
C ASN A 135 0.15 -14.54 0.68
N CYS A 136 0.64 -13.34 0.37
CA CYS A 136 0.91 -12.91 -1.00
C CYS A 136 1.95 -13.84 -1.66
N LEU A 137 3.03 -14.16 -0.93
CA LEU A 137 4.06 -15.10 -1.38
C LEU A 137 3.48 -16.48 -1.71
N ARG A 138 2.73 -17.07 -0.77
CA ARG A 138 2.09 -18.39 -0.96
C ARG A 138 1.17 -18.40 -2.18
N LYS A 139 0.33 -17.37 -2.34
CA LYS A 139 -0.58 -17.26 -3.47
C LYS A 139 0.15 -17.07 -4.80
N ALA A 140 1.18 -16.23 -4.84
CA ALA A 140 1.95 -15.98 -6.04
C ALA A 140 2.62 -17.27 -6.56
N VAL A 141 3.24 -18.04 -5.67
CA VAL A 141 3.82 -19.35 -6.02
C VAL A 141 2.74 -20.35 -6.45
N LYS A 142 1.60 -20.37 -5.76
CA LYS A 142 0.46 -21.24 -6.11
C LYS A 142 -0.05 -20.99 -7.54
N VAL A 143 -0.06 -19.75 -8.02
CA VAL A 143 -0.46 -19.41 -9.40
C VAL A 143 0.70 -19.52 -10.41
N GLY A 144 1.83 -20.08 -10.01
CA GLY A 144 2.94 -20.44 -10.89
C GLY A 144 4.04 -19.38 -11.03
N LEU A 145 4.09 -18.37 -10.16
CA LEU A 145 5.24 -17.47 -10.12
C LEU A 145 6.45 -18.18 -9.50
N ASP A 146 7.64 -17.93 -10.04
CA ASP A 146 8.88 -18.44 -9.45
C ASP A 146 9.04 -17.93 -8.01
N PRO A 147 9.34 -18.79 -7.02
CA PRO A 147 9.45 -18.36 -5.63
C PRO A 147 10.53 -17.31 -5.37
N VAL A 148 11.62 -17.28 -6.14
CA VAL A 148 12.67 -16.27 -6.01
C VAL A 148 12.16 -14.92 -6.52
N GLU A 149 11.41 -14.91 -7.63
CA GLU A 149 10.74 -13.69 -8.12
C GLU A 149 9.67 -13.19 -7.13
N ALA A 150 8.92 -14.09 -6.49
CA ALA A 150 7.98 -13.72 -5.43
C ALA A 150 8.71 -13.07 -4.24
N ILE A 151 9.81 -13.67 -3.76
CA ILE A 151 10.65 -13.07 -2.70
C ILE A 151 11.18 -11.71 -3.15
N GLN A 152 11.60 -11.57 -4.40
CA GLN A 152 12.09 -10.32 -4.96
C GLN A 152 11.02 -9.20 -4.88
N MET A 153 9.77 -9.52 -5.23
CA MET A 153 8.62 -8.61 -5.12
C MET A 153 8.34 -8.18 -3.66
N ALA A 154 8.52 -9.09 -2.71
CA ALA A 154 8.32 -8.83 -1.28
C ALA A 154 9.49 -8.08 -0.60
N THR A 155 10.65 -7.98 -1.24
CA THR A 155 11.88 -7.48 -0.61
C THR A 155 12.53 -6.35 -1.42
N ILE A 156 13.46 -6.68 -2.31
CA ILE A 156 14.30 -5.69 -2.99
C ILE A 156 13.49 -4.80 -3.95
N ASN A 157 12.41 -5.30 -4.55
CA ASN A 157 11.58 -4.46 -5.43
C ASN A 157 10.87 -3.39 -4.60
N ALA A 158 10.31 -3.75 -3.44
CA ALA A 158 9.69 -2.80 -2.51
C ALA A 158 10.73 -1.77 -2.02
N ALA A 159 11.90 -2.23 -1.59
CA ALA A 159 12.96 -1.33 -1.15
C ALA A 159 13.41 -0.36 -2.26
N LYS A 160 13.53 -0.82 -3.50
CA LYS A 160 13.88 0.03 -4.65
C LYS A 160 12.80 1.04 -4.99
N HIS A 161 11.53 0.60 -5.02
CA HIS A 161 10.39 1.48 -5.27
C HIS A 161 10.38 2.65 -4.29
N PHE A 162 10.59 2.36 -3.01
CA PHE A 162 10.63 3.37 -1.95
C PHE A 162 11.98 4.07 -1.78
N LYS A 163 12.98 3.80 -2.64
CA LYS A 163 14.36 4.35 -2.57
C LYS A 163 15.07 4.07 -1.23
N LEU A 164 14.81 2.92 -0.64
CA LEU A 164 15.40 2.43 0.62
C LEU A 164 16.36 1.26 0.38
N ASP A 165 16.68 0.93 -0.87
CA ASP A 165 17.51 -0.22 -1.24
C ASP A 165 19.00 -0.03 -0.93
N ASN A 166 19.43 1.15 -0.48
CA ASN A 166 20.73 1.33 0.15
C ASN A 166 20.76 0.79 1.60
N MET A 167 19.60 0.67 2.27
CA MET A 167 19.51 0.29 3.69
C MET A 167 18.89 -1.10 3.89
N ILE A 168 17.85 -1.45 3.15
CA ILE A 168 17.03 -2.65 3.36
C ILE A 168 16.77 -3.43 2.07
N GLY A 169 16.00 -4.52 2.17
CA GLY A 169 15.49 -5.29 1.04
C GLY A 169 16.45 -6.28 0.41
N SER A 170 17.70 -6.41 0.88
CA SER A 170 18.60 -7.50 0.46
C SER A 170 19.60 -7.88 1.56
N ILE A 171 20.17 -9.09 1.42
CA ILE A 171 21.23 -9.58 2.30
C ILE A 171 22.57 -9.21 1.69
N SER A 172 23.18 -8.13 2.20
CA SER A 172 24.49 -7.66 1.76
C SER A 172 25.18 -6.85 2.86
N PRO A 173 26.52 -6.83 2.93
CA PRO A 173 27.25 -6.02 3.90
C PRO A 173 26.82 -4.54 3.88
N GLY A 174 26.69 -3.94 5.08
CA GLY A 174 26.30 -2.53 5.25
C GLY A 174 24.80 -2.25 5.33
N LYS A 175 23.94 -3.26 5.12
CA LYS A 175 22.49 -3.13 5.27
C LYS A 175 21.99 -3.49 6.67
N VAL A 176 20.77 -3.06 6.99
CA VAL A 176 20.07 -3.43 8.22
C VAL A 176 19.80 -4.94 8.22
N ALA A 177 20.08 -5.59 9.34
CA ALA A 177 19.89 -7.04 9.51
C ALA A 177 18.42 -7.40 9.81
N ASP A 178 17.54 -7.08 8.86
CA ASP A 178 16.15 -7.51 8.82
C ASP A 178 16.06 -8.81 8.00
N LEU A 179 15.93 -9.94 8.68
CA LEU A 179 16.03 -11.28 8.10
C LEU A 179 14.87 -12.15 8.54
N VAL A 180 14.39 -13.00 7.63
CA VAL A 180 13.40 -14.04 7.94
C VAL A 180 13.96 -15.37 7.46
N LEU A 181 14.10 -16.32 8.37
CA LEU A 181 14.40 -17.71 8.02
C LEU A 181 13.06 -18.42 7.84
N ILE A 182 12.85 -18.98 6.66
CA ILE A 182 11.62 -19.67 6.26
C ILE A 182 11.88 -21.16 6.12
N ASN A 183 10.87 -21.98 6.43
CA ASN A 183 10.97 -23.43 6.36
C ASN A 183 11.14 -23.96 4.92
N ASN A 184 10.44 -23.37 3.95
CA ASN A 184 10.43 -23.77 2.55
C ASN A 184 9.90 -22.62 1.66
N LEU A 185 9.97 -22.82 0.34
CA LEU A 185 9.56 -21.86 -0.69
C LEU A 185 8.10 -22.02 -1.17
N SER A 186 7.29 -22.84 -0.48
CA SER A 186 5.86 -23.03 -0.79
C SER A 186 4.95 -22.38 0.25
N ASP A 187 5.24 -22.59 1.52
CA ASP A 187 4.44 -22.14 2.66
C ASP A 187 5.00 -20.86 3.31
N PHE A 188 6.29 -20.57 3.08
CA PHE A 188 6.97 -19.38 3.62
C PHE A 188 6.79 -19.20 5.14
N THR A 189 6.66 -20.30 5.89
CA THR A 189 6.44 -20.21 7.33
C THR A 189 7.72 -19.71 7.99
N ALA A 190 7.63 -18.58 8.68
CA ALA A 190 8.77 -18.00 9.40
C ALA A 190 9.14 -18.89 10.60
N GLU A 191 10.39 -19.33 10.64
CA GLU A 191 10.99 -20.05 11.76
C GLU A 191 11.70 -19.08 12.70
N ILE A 192 12.45 -18.13 12.13
CA ILE A 192 13.17 -17.09 12.87
C ILE A 192 12.93 -15.75 12.17
N VAL A 193 12.61 -14.71 12.94
CA VAL A 193 12.54 -13.33 12.47
C VAL A 193 13.55 -12.48 13.24
N ILE A 194 14.43 -11.83 12.50
CA ILE A 194 15.46 -10.93 12.99
C ILE A 194 15.11 -9.52 12.51
N ILE A 195 15.06 -8.55 13.42
CA ILE A 195 14.85 -7.13 13.09
C ILE A 195 16.00 -6.33 13.70
N GLU A 196 16.67 -5.53 12.87
CA GLU A 196 17.86 -4.76 13.25
C GLU A 196 18.93 -5.61 13.96
N GLY A 197 19.09 -6.87 13.53
CA GLY A 197 20.05 -7.82 14.10
C GLY A 197 19.60 -8.52 15.38
N ASN A 198 18.40 -8.24 15.90
CA ASN A 198 17.85 -8.88 17.10
C ASN A 198 16.86 -9.97 16.74
N VAL A 199 16.97 -11.15 17.34
CA VAL A 199 15.97 -12.21 17.19
C VAL A 199 14.69 -11.80 17.93
N ILE A 200 13.64 -11.47 17.17
CA ILE A 200 12.34 -11.01 17.70
C ILE A 200 11.34 -12.18 17.80
N TYR A 201 11.47 -13.18 16.96
CA TYR A 201 10.62 -14.37 16.96
C TYR A 201 11.45 -15.62 16.62
N GLU A 202 11.14 -16.72 17.29
CA GLU A 202 11.74 -18.04 17.04
C GLU A 202 10.75 -19.15 17.38
N THR A 203 10.45 -20.02 16.41
CA THR A 203 9.67 -21.27 16.56
C THR A 203 8.37 -21.07 17.36
N GLY A 204 7.49 -20.19 16.89
CA GLY A 204 6.18 -19.93 17.51
C GLY A 204 6.22 -19.00 18.72
N LYS A 205 7.40 -18.55 19.15
CA LYS A 205 7.56 -17.71 20.34
C LYS A 205 8.05 -16.32 19.98
N PHE A 206 7.27 -15.32 20.35
CA PHE A 206 7.72 -13.93 20.36
C PHE A 206 8.73 -13.75 21.50
N ARG A 207 9.94 -13.26 21.18
CA ARG A 207 11.08 -13.14 22.10
C ARG A 207 11.30 -11.72 22.61
N HIS A 208 10.62 -10.74 22.03
CA HIS A 208 10.74 -9.35 22.44
C HIS A 208 9.58 -8.92 23.35
N ARG A 209 9.78 -7.87 24.15
CA ARG A 209 8.68 -7.26 24.92
C ARG A 209 8.04 -6.16 24.09
N LEU A 210 6.76 -6.31 23.73
CA LEU A 210 6.02 -5.22 23.10
C LEU A 210 5.96 -4.03 24.05
N ARG A 211 6.35 -2.84 23.57
CA ARG A 211 6.10 -1.60 24.30
C ARG A 211 4.60 -1.34 24.29
N LYS A 212 4.03 -0.99 25.45
CA LYS A 212 2.64 -0.55 25.51
C LYS A 212 2.54 0.76 24.72
N ALA A 213 1.67 0.79 23.72
CA ALA A 213 1.46 1.99 22.93
C ALA A 213 0.98 3.13 23.84
N GLN A 214 1.64 4.29 23.75
CA GLN A 214 1.13 5.51 24.34
C GLN A 214 0.17 6.13 23.33
N ILE A 215 -1.13 6.00 23.57
CA ILE A 215 -2.15 6.57 22.69
C ILE A 215 -2.30 8.05 23.07
N PRO A 216 -2.01 9.01 22.17
CA PRO A 216 -2.23 10.41 22.45
C PRO A 216 -3.68 10.69 22.80
N TYR A 217 -3.93 11.54 23.80
CA TYR A 217 -5.27 11.80 24.31
C TYR A 217 -6.24 12.29 23.22
N TYR A 218 -5.76 13.10 22.26
CA TYR A 218 -6.58 13.65 21.19
C TYR A 218 -7.11 12.60 20.20
N LEU A 219 -6.54 11.39 20.18
CA LEU A 219 -7.10 10.27 19.41
C LEU A 219 -8.25 9.58 20.16
N LEU A 220 -8.29 9.69 21.49
CA LEU A 220 -9.35 9.14 22.33
C LEU A 220 -10.55 10.09 22.42
N ASP A 221 -10.30 11.39 22.31
CA ASP A 221 -11.31 12.46 22.40
C ASP A 221 -11.82 12.89 21.00
N SER A 222 -12.14 11.90 20.16
CA SER A 222 -12.52 12.13 18.76
C SER A 222 -14.03 12.28 18.56
N ILE A 223 -14.86 11.81 19.51
CA ILE A 223 -16.33 11.89 19.44
C ILE A 223 -16.80 13.25 19.96
N ASN A 224 -16.74 14.27 19.10
CA ASN A 224 -17.12 15.64 19.41
C ASN A 224 -18.51 15.98 18.85
N LEU A 225 -19.55 15.56 19.56
CA LEU A 225 -20.94 15.85 19.16
C LEU A 225 -21.34 17.25 19.64
N LYS A 226 -21.80 18.11 18.71
CA LYS A 226 -22.23 19.49 19.02
C LYS A 226 -23.47 19.57 19.91
N GLU A 227 -24.34 18.57 19.84
CA GLU A 227 -25.61 18.52 20.56
C GLU A 227 -25.82 17.17 21.23
N SER A 228 -26.65 17.14 22.26
CA SER A 228 -27.10 15.89 22.87
C SER A 228 -28.00 15.12 21.90
N TRP A 229 -27.50 13.98 21.42
CA TRP A 229 -28.26 13.11 20.51
C TRP A 229 -29.45 12.48 21.22
N ASN A 230 -30.60 12.51 20.57
CA ASN A 230 -31.78 11.76 20.97
C ASN A 230 -32.53 11.27 19.71
N PRO A 231 -33.49 10.33 19.81
CA PRO A 231 -34.20 9.80 18.63
C PRO A 231 -34.87 10.86 17.74
N ARG A 232 -35.14 12.08 18.24
CA ARG A 232 -35.68 13.18 17.42
C ARG A 232 -34.64 13.78 16.47
N THR A 233 -33.35 13.71 16.80
CA THR A 233 -32.24 14.18 15.93
C THR A 233 -32.17 13.39 14.61
N LEU A 234 -32.73 12.18 14.57
CA LEU A 234 -32.82 11.36 13.36
C LEU A 234 -34.10 11.63 12.54
N ARG A 235 -35.01 12.50 13.01
CA ARG A 235 -36.24 12.81 12.27
C ARG A 235 -35.91 13.71 11.09
N LEU A 236 -36.37 13.30 9.90
CA LEU A 236 -36.43 14.15 8.73
C LEU A 236 -37.77 14.90 8.76
N GLU A 237 -37.73 16.22 8.93
CA GLU A 237 -38.92 17.05 8.78
C GLU A 237 -39.20 17.24 7.28
N LEU A 238 -40.42 16.87 6.87
CA LEU A 238 -40.89 17.11 5.51
C LEU A 238 -41.70 18.40 5.49
N GLU A 239 -41.31 19.35 4.66
CA GLU A 239 -42.17 20.49 4.34
C GLU A 239 -43.43 19.98 3.65
N LYS A 240 -44.60 20.41 4.14
CA LYS A 240 -45.87 20.14 3.45
C LYS A 240 -45.85 20.87 2.12
N ILE A 241 -45.66 20.14 1.02
CA ILE A 241 -45.92 20.65 -0.34
C ILE A 241 -47.43 20.90 -0.44
N VAL A 242 -47.84 22.15 -0.21
CA VAL A 242 -49.20 22.60 -0.49
C VAL A 242 -49.34 22.66 -2.02
N LYS A 243 -49.93 21.61 -2.62
CA LYS A 243 -50.44 21.70 -3.99
C LYS A 243 -51.53 22.76 -4.01
N ARG A 244 -51.22 23.95 -4.53
CA ARG A 244 -52.25 24.90 -4.99
C ARG A 244 -52.96 24.26 -6.19
N GLN A 245 -54.25 23.98 -6.03
CA GLN A 245 -55.17 23.72 -7.14
C GLN A 245 -55.49 25.03 -7.86
#